data_AF-A0A0V1LWU0-F1
#
_entry.id   AF-A0A0V1LWU0-F1
#
_cell.length_a   1.000
_cell.length_b   1.000
_cell.length_c   1.000
_cell.angle_alpha   90.00
_cell.angle_beta   90.00
_cell.angle_gamma   90.00
#
_symmetry.space_group_name_H-M   'P 1'
#
loop_
_entity.id
_entity.type
_entity.pdbx_description
1 polymer ?
#
loop_
_entity_poly.entity_id
_entity_poly.type
_entity_poly.pdbx_seq_one_letter_code
_entity_poly.pdbx_strand_id
1 'polypeptide(L)' 'MPILADPAHQIAKDYNVYDPDRGLALRGVFIIDRSSILRQIIINDLQVGRNVDEAL' A
#
# COMPACT_ATOMS: atom_id res chain seq x y z
N MET A 1 -5.72 3.31 -18.58
CA MET A 1 -5.80 3.59 -17.12
C MET A 1 -4.73 4.61 -16.79
N PRO A 2 -5.03 5.66 -16.00
CA PRO A 2 -4.01 6.59 -15.54
C PRO A 2 -3.11 5.90 -14.51
N ILE A 3 -1.83 6.27 -14.49
CA ILE A 3 -0.87 5.90 -13.45
C ILE A 3 -0.44 7.19 -12.78
N LEU A 4 -0.54 7.24 -11.45
CA LEU A 4 -0.16 8.40 -10.66
C LEU A 4 1.22 8.16 -10.05
N ALA A 5 2.10 9.16 -10.14
CA ALA A 5 3.38 9.15 -9.45
C ALA A 5 3.25 9.84 -8.07
N ASP A 6 3.77 9.21 -7.02
CA ASP A 6 3.82 9.76 -5.65
C ASP A 6 5.27 9.83 -5.14
N PRO A 7 6.12 10.72 -5.69
CA PRO A 7 7.55 10.78 -5.36
C PRO A 7 7.84 11.28 -3.94
N ALA A 8 6.89 12.00 -3.32
CA ALA A 8 7.00 12.47 -1.94
C ALA A 8 6.44 11.48 -0.92
N HIS A 9 5.87 10.37 -1.40
CA HIS A 9 5.12 9.38 -0.60
C HIS A 9 3.97 10.00 0.21
N GLN A 10 3.46 11.16 -0.23
CA GLN A 10 2.46 11.90 0.53
C GLN A 10 1.13 11.16 0.49
N ILE A 11 0.75 10.65 -0.68
CA ILE A 11 -0.50 9.91 -0.85
C ILE A 11 -0.43 8.59 -0.06
N ALA A 12 0.71 7.89 -0.12
CA ALA A 12 0.90 6.67 0.66
C ALA A 12 0.78 6.93 2.18
N LYS A 13 1.28 8.06 2.67
CA LYS A 13 1.17 8.47 4.09
C LYS A 13 -0.25 8.86 4.46
N ASP A 14 -0.91 9.67 3.64
CA ASP A 14 -2.28 10.14 3.89
C ASP A 14 -3.27 8.97 3.99
N TYR A 15 -3.02 7.91 3.21
CA TYR A 15 -3.83 6.68 3.24
C TYR A 15 -3.30 5.61 4.20
N ASN A 16 -2.31 5.92 5.04
CA ASN A 16 -1.70 4.99 6.01
C ASN A 16 -1.24 3.65 5.40
N VAL A 17 -0.75 3.68 4.17
CA VAL A 17 -0.16 2.51 3.49
C VAL A 17 1.34 2.66 3.26
N TYR A 18 1.95 3.73 3.75
CA TYR A 18 3.39 3.93 3.71
C TYR A 18 4.09 3.15 4.82
N ASP A 19 5.05 2.31 4.43
CA ASP A 19 5.97 1.62 5.32
C ASP A 19 7.24 2.49 5.48
N PRO A 20 7.46 3.11 6.66
CA PRO A 20 8.59 3.99 6.89
C PRO A 20 9.93 3.24 6.99
N ASP A 21 9.92 1.97 7.37
CA ASP A 21 11.13 1.16 7.54
C ASP A 21 11.66 0.71 6.17
N ARG A 22 10.75 0.37 5.26
CA ARG A 22 11.10 -0.06 3.89
C ARG A 22 11.10 1.09 2.87
N GLY A 23 10.57 2.25 3.23
CA GLY A 23 10.51 3.43 2.35
C GLY A 23 9.58 3.25 1.13
N LEU A 24 8.52 2.45 1.26
CA LEU A 24 7.65 2.08 0.15
C LEU A 24 6.18 1.99 0.58
N ALA A 25 5.26 1.98 -0.39
CA ALA A 25 3.85 1.76 -0.13
C ALA A 25 3.50 0.25 -0.15
N LEU A 26 2.68 -0.19 0.80
CA LEU A 26 2.06 -1.51 0.80
C LEU A 26 1.05 -1.64 -0.36
N ARG A 27 0.65 -2.88 -0.68
CA ARG A 27 -0.32 -3.14 -1.75
C ARG A 27 -1.74 -2.83 -1.26
N GLY A 28 -2.18 -1.59 -1.49
CA GLY A 28 -3.53 -1.12 -1.19
C GLY A 28 -4.48 -1.19 -2.40
N VAL A 29 -5.72 -1.60 -2.15
CA VAL A 29 -6.86 -1.37 -3.06
C VAL A 29 -7.86 -0.48 -2.33
N PHE A 30 -8.22 0.64 -2.97
CA PHE A 30 -9.14 1.63 -2.43
C PHE A 30 -10.36 1.73 -3.34
N ILE A 31 -11.55 1.54 -2.77
CA ILE A 31 -12.82 1.72 -3.49
C ILE A 31 -13.46 3.00 -2.96
N ILE A 32 -13.53 4.01 -3.83
CA ILE A 32 -14.12 5.32 -3.54
C ILE A 32 -15.38 5.46 -4.38
N ASP A 33 -16.48 5.87 -3.76
CA ASP A 33 -17.74 6.07 -4.47
C ASP A 33 -17.81 7.42 -5.19
N ARG A 34 -18.92 7.67 -5.89
CA ARG A 34 -19.15 8.94 -6.62
C ARG A 34 -19.34 10.15 -5.71
N SER A 35 -19.57 9.94 -4.42
CA SER A 35 -19.67 10.97 -3.39
C SER A 35 -18.32 11.24 -2.71
N SER A 36 -17.23 10.69 -3.26
CA SER A 36 -15.86 10.77 -2.71
C SER A 36 -15.71 10.17 -1.31
N ILE A 37 -16.59 9.22 -0.96
CA ILE A 37 -16.51 8.50 0.30
C ILE A 37 -15.76 7.19 0.07
N LEU A 38 -14.73 6.95 0.89
CA LEU A 38 -14.03 5.67 0.94
C LEU A 38 -14.99 4.59 1.46
N ARG A 39 -15.25 3.57 0.65
CA ARG A 39 -16.17 2.47 1.00
C ARG A 39 -15.44 1.22 1.45
N GLN A 40 -14.28 0.95 0.87
CA GLN A 40 -13.50 -0.22 1.20
C GLN A 40 -12.02 0.05 1.00
N ILE A 41 -11.24 -0.50 1.92
CA ILE A 41 -9.79 -0.56 1.86
C ILE A 41 -9.36 -2.01 2.07
N ILE A 42 -8.52 -2.52 1.17
CA ILE A 42 -7.84 -3.80 1.34
C ILE A 42 -6.34 -3.49 1.30
N ILE A 43 -5.62 -3.82 2.38
CA ILE A 43 -4.18 -3.67 2.45
C ILE A 43 -3.58 -5.07 2.50
N ASN A 44 -2.69 -5.36 1.55
CA ASN A 44 -1.90 -6.57 1.55
C ASN A 44 -0.44 -6.20 1.81
N ASP A 45 0.21 -6.99 2.65
CA ASP A 45 1.66 -6.90 2.81
C ASP A 45 2.35 -7.30 1.50
N LEU A 46 3.53 -6.75 1.29
CA LEU A 46 4.45 -7.26 0.29
C LEU A 46 4.98 -8.58 0.83
N GLN A 47 4.56 -9.68 0.20
CA GLN A 47 4.94 -11.07 0.54
C GLN A 47 6.20 -11.11 1.41
N VAL A 48 6.03 -11.39 2.70
CA VAL A 48 7.13 -11.66 3.62
C VAL A 48 8.06 -12.64 2.91
N GLY A 49 9.31 -12.21 2.69
CA GLY A 49 10.32 -13.04 2.06
C GLY A 49 10.35 -14.36 2.80
N ARG A 50 10.07 -15.46 2.10
CA ARG A 50 10.34 -16.80 2.63
C ARG A 50 11.84 -16.86 2.85
N ASN A 51 12.27 -16.67 4.08
CA ASN A 51 13.64 -16.97 4.45
C ASN A 51 13.76 -18.50 4.39
N VAL A 52 14.54 -18.99 3.42
CA VAL A 52 14.76 -20.44 3.24
C VAL A 52 15.51 -21.01 4.44
N ASP A 53 16.29 -20.18 5.14
CA ASP A 53 17.14 -20.61 6.26
C ASP A 53 16.38 -20.80 7.59
N GLU A 54 15.12 -20.33 7.71
CA GLU A 54 14.26 -20.59 8.89
C GLU A 54 13.44 -21.88 8.75
N ALA A 55 13.45 -22.53 7.58
CA ALA A 55 12.65 -23.72 7.28
C ALA A 55 13.46 -25.04 7.29
N LEU A 56 14.67 -25.04 7.88
CA LEU A 56 15.47 -26.23 8.15
C LEU A 56 15.42 -26.63 9.63
#